data_AF-A0A1E3PLH4-F1
#
_entry.id   AF-A0A1E3PLH4-F1
#
_cell.length_a   1.000
_cell.length_b   1.000
_cell.length_c   1.000
_cell.angle_alpha   90.00
_cell.angle_beta   90.00
_cell.angle_gamma   90.00
#
_symmetry.space_group_name_H-M   'P 1'
#
loop_
_entity.id
_entity.type
_entity.pdbx_description
1 polymer ?
#
loop_
_entity_poly.entity_id
_entity_poly.type
_entity_poly.pdbx_seq_one_letter_code
_entity_poly.pdbx_strand_id
1 'polypeptide(L)'
;MMNLRRQKPRLLAAVAAVAFLLLLYIFGTSETSPASQTPATGQSSAYISQQKSKDAKTFLEAAKLQEGSRDSDALLNAMVEQQSKDASIHSTIINENLIKSTETLRAAATEPPGFLEAPRFEIESAISNHTEHPSRFPYGEYSFENQHPFYSEMKQSLPNDLVKPTEKYFVMLKEGSTSIWSRVPMHLLTTFSKVKHFGLYSDIETSLGGYPVHDILKNSTKVLMEDAAFNDYRLMNQWHRNHVYIDVATHDLPRNTFKDGWNTDRFKNLPMLAHAWKNTPSTTEWYIFMDGDTFIFWDNMAYFLSAYDPDEPHYFGSETGYLFFAHGGSGVVVSRAAMTALFGKDHHDEAVINAVVHSYEEATLKTCCGDLMLGSALRDKDISITHTNRIQGEVLAGIRFKKDSWCDPIVTFHQCTTWDIEQMWEYERAFNLKHNKGINPLDKNYRPILHKDLYHDFVLPFVNGSQVRGWDNLIEHIKMSSTTDESTVVSYKADPNYSSYENWDDFAHRPWSSADDCEALCKSWSECVSWRWMSRIKTDFETLPETECAIAPYLRFGFPSEVHNFGNEVISGTRPERLQANRQQFECDPLSQTTLEAADNTLLEGWFWRQ
;
A
#
# COMPACT_ATOMS: atom_id res chain seq x y z
N MET A 1 37.78 -33.45 -29.40
CA MET A 1 38.72 -32.39 -28.94
C MET A 1 38.74 -31.16 -29.86
N MET A 2 37.57 -30.63 -30.29
CA MET A 2 37.54 -29.46 -31.17
C MET A 2 36.50 -28.38 -30.80
N ASN A 3 35.94 -28.42 -29.59
CA ASN A 3 35.00 -27.39 -29.09
C ASN A 3 35.48 -26.57 -27.87
N LEU A 4 36.65 -26.86 -27.30
CA LEU A 4 37.20 -26.11 -26.16
C LEU A 4 38.11 -24.92 -26.54
N ARG A 5 38.40 -24.70 -27.83
CA ARG A 5 39.25 -23.58 -28.29
C ARG A 5 38.47 -22.30 -28.64
N ARG A 6 37.13 -22.32 -28.72
CA ARG A 6 36.31 -21.13 -29.03
C ARG A 6 35.74 -20.39 -27.81
N GLN A 7 35.87 -20.94 -26.58
CA GLN A 7 35.35 -20.31 -25.35
C GLN A 7 36.38 -19.47 -24.57
N LYS A 8 37.68 -19.56 -24.88
CA LYS A 8 38.73 -18.80 -24.19
C LYS A 8 38.64 -17.26 -24.30
N PRO A 9 38.31 -16.64 -25.45
CA PRO A 9 38.16 -15.18 -25.51
C PRO A 9 36.90 -14.68 -24.81
N ARG A 10 35.87 -15.53 -24.63
CA ARG A 10 34.61 -15.18 -23.95
C ARG A 10 34.75 -15.18 -22.42
N LEU A 11 35.55 -16.09 -21.87
CA LEU A 11 35.83 -16.13 -20.43
C LEU A 11 36.74 -14.97 -19.99
N LEU A 12 37.75 -14.61 -20.80
CA LEU A 12 38.58 -13.43 -20.54
C LEU A 12 37.79 -12.12 -20.61
N ALA A 13 36.85 -12.00 -21.55
CA ALA A 13 35.98 -10.83 -21.66
C ALA A 13 35.01 -10.70 -20.46
N ALA A 14 34.48 -11.82 -19.95
CA ALA A 14 33.63 -11.82 -18.76
C ALA A 14 34.41 -11.45 -17.49
N VAL A 15 35.63 -11.96 -17.32
CA VAL A 15 36.50 -11.61 -16.18
C VAL A 15 36.95 -10.14 -16.26
N ALA A 16 37.25 -9.62 -17.45
CA ALA A 16 37.58 -8.21 -17.64
C ALA A 16 36.36 -7.28 -17.38
N ALA A 17 35.15 -7.70 -17.76
CA ALA A 17 33.93 -6.94 -17.49
C ALA A 17 33.60 -6.89 -15.98
N VAL A 18 33.78 -8.00 -15.27
CA VAL A 18 33.59 -8.06 -13.81
C VAL A 18 34.65 -7.22 -13.09
N ALA A 19 35.91 -7.25 -13.54
CA ALA A 19 36.97 -6.39 -13.00
C ALA A 19 36.72 -4.90 -13.26
N PHE A 20 36.16 -4.55 -14.43
CA PHE A 20 35.81 -3.16 -14.78
C PHE A 20 34.61 -2.63 -13.98
N LEU A 21 33.60 -3.47 -13.72
CA LEU A 21 32.46 -3.15 -12.87
C LEU A 21 32.87 -3.01 -11.38
N LEU A 22 33.80 -3.84 -10.91
CA LEU A 22 34.41 -3.69 -9.58
C LEU A 22 35.25 -2.40 -9.47
N LEU A 23 35.96 -2.01 -10.53
CA LEU A 23 36.68 -0.73 -10.56
C LEU A 23 35.73 0.48 -10.57
N LEU A 24 34.60 0.42 -11.29
CA LEU A 24 33.56 1.46 -11.25
C LEU A 24 32.88 1.54 -9.88
N TYR A 25 32.70 0.41 -9.20
CA TYR A 25 32.16 0.38 -7.83
C TYR A 25 33.15 0.92 -6.78
N ILE A 26 34.45 0.71 -6.99
CA ILE A 26 35.51 1.16 -6.06
C ILE A 26 35.85 2.65 -6.27
N PHE A 27 35.79 3.16 -7.52
CA PHE A 27 36.20 4.52 -7.87
C PHE A 27 35.04 5.48 -8.22
N GLY A 28 33.82 4.98 -8.42
CA GLY A 28 32.68 5.77 -8.90
C GLY A 28 31.73 6.26 -7.81
N THR A 29 32.22 7.05 -6.85
CA THR A 29 31.38 8.01 -6.11
C THR A 29 32.22 9.21 -5.70
N SER A 30 32.55 10.08 -6.66
CA SER A 30 33.07 11.41 -6.34
C SER A 30 32.67 12.46 -7.37
N GLU A 31 31.36 12.73 -7.50
CA GLU A 31 30.90 14.02 -7.99
C GLU A 31 29.65 14.44 -7.19
N THR A 32 29.82 15.40 -6.28
CA THR A 32 28.74 16.25 -5.77
C THR A 32 29.14 17.71 -6.04
N SER A 33 28.20 18.49 -6.58
CA SER A 33 28.26 19.96 -6.67
C SER A 33 27.81 20.58 -5.33
N PRO A 34 28.15 21.85 -5.01
CA PRO A 34 28.46 22.27 -3.65
C PRO A 34 27.27 22.89 -2.90
N ALA A 35 27.04 22.48 -1.65
CA ALA A 35 26.42 23.32 -0.61
C ALA A 35 26.58 22.73 0.80
N SER A 36 26.92 23.62 1.74
CA SER A 36 26.95 23.51 3.21
C SER A 36 27.89 22.50 3.87
N GLN A 37 29.01 23.03 4.38
CA GLN A 37 29.91 22.38 5.34
C GLN A 37 29.37 22.54 6.78
N THR A 38 29.36 21.44 7.53
CA THR A 38 29.54 21.45 9.00
C THR A 38 30.59 20.39 9.37
N PRO A 39 31.59 20.69 10.23
CA PRO A 39 32.77 19.85 10.39
C PRO A 39 32.62 18.84 11.53
N ALA A 40 32.26 17.59 11.22
CA ALA A 40 32.52 16.45 12.09
C ALA A 40 32.50 15.17 11.25
N THR A 41 33.69 14.58 11.00
CA THR A 41 33.99 13.17 10.54
C THR A 41 35.19 13.03 9.58
N GLY A 42 36.16 13.96 9.59
CA GLY A 42 37.35 13.89 8.71
C GLY A 42 38.33 12.73 8.95
N GLN A 43 38.23 11.97 10.05
CA GLN A 43 39.20 10.91 10.39
C GLN A 43 38.78 9.49 9.95
N SER A 44 37.48 9.21 9.78
CA SER A 44 37.00 7.87 9.39
C SER A 44 37.14 7.62 7.87
N SER A 45 36.86 8.64 7.06
CA SER A 45 36.98 8.60 5.59
C SER A 45 38.42 8.32 5.11
N ALA A 46 39.42 8.98 5.72
CA ALA A 46 40.82 8.81 5.37
C ALA A 46 41.36 7.42 5.72
N TYR A 47 40.89 6.82 6.82
CA TYR A 47 41.28 5.49 7.27
C TYR A 47 40.70 4.39 6.36
N ILE A 48 39.43 4.53 5.95
CA ILE A 48 38.74 3.60 5.03
C ILE A 48 39.38 3.65 3.63
N SER A 49 39.78 4.83 3.16
CA SER A 49 40.47 5.00 1.87
C SER A 49 41.89 4.38 1.87
N GLN A 50 42.63 4.51 2.98
CA GLN A 50 43.97 3.90 3.09
C GLN A 50 43.90 2.37 3.18
N GLN A 51 42.90 1.81 3.86
CA GLN A 51 42.72 0.37 3.99
C GLN A 51 42.35 -0.27 2.64
N LYS A 52 41.39 0.31 1.91
CA LYS A 52 41.00 -0.14 0.55
C LYS A 52 42.17 -0.11 -0.45
N SER A 53 43.07 0.87 -0.35
CA SER A 53 44.27 0.95 -1.19
C SER A 53 45.32 -0.11 -0.85
N LYS A 54 45.38 -0.57 0.41
CA LYS A 54 46.33 -1.60 0.87
C LYS A 54 45.86 -3.00 0.48
N ASP A 55 44.56 -3.23 0.56
CA ASP A 55 43.93 -4.51 0.17
C ASP A 55 43.99 -4.73 -1.34
N ALA A 56 43.80 -3.67 -2.15
CA ALA A 56 43.94 -3.72 -3.61
C ALA A 56 45.38 -4.02 -4.08
N LYS A 57 46.41 -3.53 -3.36
CA LYS A 57 47.82 -3.85 -3.68
C LYS A 57 48.18 -5.30 -3.35
N THR A 58 47.70 -5.80 -2.21
CA THR A 58 47.93 -7.19 -1.77
C THR A 58 47.26 -8.19 -2.71
N PHE A 59 46.05 -7.86 -3.21
CA PHE A 59 45.32 -8.67 -4.19
C PHE A 59 46.03 -8.73 -5.55
N LEU A 60 46.62 -7.62 -6.00
CA LEU A 60 47.36 -7.53 -7.25
C LEU A 60 48.71 -8.26 -7.20
N GLU A 61 49.37 -8.32 -6.04
CA GLU A 61 50.59 -9.11 -5.83
C GLU A 61 50.31 -10.61 -5.73
N ALA A 62 49.21 -11.02 -5.08
CA ALA A 62 48.77 -12.42 -5.05
C ALA A 62 48.40 -12.95 -6.44
N ALA A 63 47.74 -12.12 -7.26
CA ALA A 63 47.40 -12.47 -8.65
C ALA A 63 48.63 -12.58 -9.57
N LYS A 64 49.73 -11.87 -9.28
CA LYS A 64 50.99 -11.93 -10.05
C LYS A 64 51.89 -13.12 -9.70
N LEU A 65 51.71 -13.74 -8.52
CA LEU A 65 52.56 -14.84 -8.06
C LEU A 65 52.15 -16.23 -8.58
N GLN A 66 51.04 -16.38 -9.33
CA GLN A 66 50.57 -17.69 -9.81
C GLN A 66 50.05 -17.71 -11.25
N GLU A 67 50.81 -17.20 -12.21
CA GLU A 67 50.58 -17.45 -13.64
C GLU A 67 50.95 -18.89 -14.10
N GLY A 68 51.09 -19.85 -13.18
CA GLY A 68 51.65 -21.17 -13.47
C GLY A 68 50.79 -22.41 -13.18
N SER A 69 49.61 -22.31 -12.55
CA SER A 69 48.83 -23.50 -12.17
C SER A 69 47.51 -23.62 -12.96
N ARG A 70 47.17 -24.86 -13.35
CA ARG A 70 46.05 -25.22 -14.24
C ARG A 70 44.86 -25.82 -13.49
N ASP A 71 44.65 -25.50 -12.21
CA ASP A 71 43.64 -26.16 -11.39
C ASP A 71 42.73 -25.16 -10.65
N SER A 72 41.45 -25.12 -11.02
CA SER A 72 40.44 -24.18 -10.51
C SER A 72 40.02 -24.47 -9.07
N ASP A 73 40.13 -25.73 -8.63
CA ASP A 73 39.72 -26.14 -7.28
C ASP A 73 40.76 -25.71 -6.22
N ALA A 74 42.03 -25.59 -6.61
CA ALA A 74 43.08 -25.04 -5.75
C ALA A 74 42.89 -23.53 -5.51
N LEU A 75 42.36 -22.79 -6.50
CA LEU A 75 42.09 -21.35 -6.39
C LEU A 75 40.91 -21.08 -5.44
N LEU A 76 39.84 -21.87 -5.56
CA LEU A 76 38.65 -21.76 -4.71
C LEU A 76 38.96 -22.13 -3.25
N ASN A 77 39.75 -23.19 -3.02
CA ASN A 77 40.15 -23.58 -1.68
C ASN A 77 41.08 -22.55 -1.01
N ALA A 78 41.99 -21.92 -1.77
CA ALA A 78 42.82 -20.84 -1.25
C ALA A 78 42.01 -19.58 -0.91
N MET A 79 40.98 -19.26 -1.70
CA MET A 79 40.06 -18.14 -1.42
C MET A 79 39.23 -18.40 -0.16
N VAL A 80 38.72 -19.62 0.02
CA VAL A 80 37.96 -20.02 1.23
C VAL A 80 38.85 -20.03 2.47
N GLU A 81 40.11 -20.49 2.36
CA GLU A 81 41.06 -20.50 3.47
C GLU A 81 41.52 -19.08 3.88
N GLN A 82 41.66 -18.18 2.90
CA GLN A 82 41.97 -16.75 3.14
C GLN A 82 40.77 -16.03 3.79
N GLN A 83 39.56 -16.29 3.31
CA GLN A 83 38.33 -15.71 3.87
C GLN A 83 38.05 -16.23 5.30
N SER A 84 38.43 -17.48 5.59
CA SER A 84 38.42 -18.05 6.95
C SER A 84 39.47 -17.42 7.86
N LYS A 85 40.66 -17.06 7.35
CA LYS A 85 41.71 -16.35 8.10
C LYS A 85 41.32 -14.89 8.37
N ASP A 86 40.70 -14.21 7.42
CA ASP A 86 40.20 -12.83 7.57
C ASP A 86 39.00 -12.77 8.54
N ALA A 87 38.10 -13.76 8.52
CA ALA A 87 37.03 -13.89 9.51
C ALA A 87 37.57 -14.17 10.92
N SER A 88 38.65 -14.96 11.05
CA SER A 88 39.35 -15.20 12.32
C SER A 88 40.05 -13.93 12.85
N ILE A 89 40.63 -13.12 11.96
CA ILE A 89 41.27 -11.85 12.32
C ILE A 89 40.21 -10.82 12.75
N HIS A 90 39.08 -10.72 12.06
CA HIS A 90 37.97 -9.85 12.48
C HIS A 90 37.34 -10.30 13.80
N SER A 91 37.16 -11.61 14.03
CA SER A 91 36.75 -12.19 15.32
C SER A 91 37.73 -11.85 16.45
N THR A 92 39.04 -11.91 16.18
CA THR A 92 40.08 -11.61 17.18
C THR A 92 40.15 -10.12 17.51
N ILE A 93 39.98 -9.23 16.52
CA ILE A 93 39.97 -7.76 16.71
C ILE A 93 38.70 -7.31 17.47
N ILE A 94 37.54 -7.94 17.20
CA ILE A 94 36.30 -7.65 17.93
C ILE A 94 36.42 -8.13 19.39
N ASN A 95 37.01 -9.30 19.64
CA ASN A 95 37.28 -9.78 21.00
C ASN A 95 38.33 -8.93 21.74
N GLU A 96 39.42 -8.50 21.10
CA GLU A 96 40.40 -7.61 21.74
C GLU A 96 39.81 -6.24 22.08
N ASN A 97 38.89 -5.71 21.26
CA ASN A 97 38.19 -4.45 21.56
C ASN A 97 37.13 -4.63 22.66
N LEU A 98 36.44 -5.77 22.74
CA LEU A 98 35.55 -6.08 23.87
C LEU A 98 36.31 -6.28 25.19
N ILE A 99 37.49 -6.91 25.13
CA ILE A 99 38.39 -7.10 26.28
C ILE A 99 38.96 -5.76 26.76
N LYS A 100 39.43 -4.89 25.84
CA LYS A 100 39.89 -3.53 26.19
C LYS A 100 38.76 -2.67 26.78
N SER A 101 37.53 -2.81 26.30
CA SER A 101 36.35 -2.10 26.82
C SER A 101 36.00 -2.55 28.25
N THR A 102 36.10 -3.84 28.54
CA THR A 102 35.84 -4.42 29.87
C THR A 102 36.99 -4.19 30.86
N GLU A 103 38.24 -4.09 30.38
CA GLU A 103 39.39 -3.65 31.19
C GLU A 103 39.33 -2.16 31.53
N THR A 104 38.84 -1.30 30.62
CA THR A 104 38.64 0.13 30.87
C THR A 104 37.54 0.37 31.91
N LEU A 105 36.48 -0.44 31.90
CA LEU A 105 35.42 -0.42 32.92
C LEU A 105 35.86 -1.01 34.28
N ARG A 106 36.80 -1.95 34.29
CA ARG A 106 37.43 -2.46 35.54
C ARG A 106 38.46 -1.50 36.12
N ALA A 107 39.19 -0.74 35.29
CA ALA A 107 40.15 0.27 35.75
C ALA A 107 39.49 1.49 36.40
N ALA A 108 38.21 1.74 36.13
CA ALA A 108 37.41 2.77 36.80
C ALA A 108 36.91 2.35 38.21
N ALA A 109 37.16 1.11 38.65
CA ALA A 109 36.59 0.53 39.87
C ALA A 109 37.60 0.33 41.02
N THR A 110 38.81 0.89 40.96
CA THR A 110 39.82 0.64 42.01
C THR A 110 40.64 1.87 42.39
N GLU A 111 40.11 2.74 43.26
CA GLU A 111 40.82 3.44 44.38
C GLU A 111 39.81 3.94 45.46
N PRO A 112 40.03 3.74 46.78
CA PRO A 112 39.23 4.30 47.88
C PRO A 112 40.02 5.36 48.71
N PRO A 113 39.51 5.96 49.82
CA PRO A 113 38.19 6.49 50.20
C PRO A 113 38.25 7.97 50.71
N GLY A 114 37.11 8.68 50.84
CA GLY A 114 37.09 9.97 51.58
C GLY A 114 35.76 10.75 51.54
N PHE A 115 35.23 11.05 52.73
CA PHE A 115 33.98 11.75 53.06
C PHE A 115 33.77 13.14 52.40
N LEU A 116 32.51 13.46 52.04
CA LEU A 116 31.78 14.67 52.46
C LEU A 116 30.28 14.56 52.09
N GLU A 117 29.42 14.96 53.03
CA GLU A 117 27.98 14.74 53.12
C GLU A 117 27.12 15.61 52.17
N ALA A 118 25.93 15.11 51.81
CA ALA A 118 24.76 15.92 51.45
C ALA A 118 23.46 15.19 51.88
N PRO A 119 22.39 15.92 52.24
CA PRO A 119 21.57 15.61 53.41
C PRO A 119 20.35 14.72 53.15
N ARG A 120 19.96 13.98 54.21
CA ARG A 120 18.67 13.31 54.37
C ARG A 120 17.54 14.32 54.54
N PHE A 121 16.40 14.05 53.91
CA PHE A 121 15.09 14.34 54.50
C PHE A 121 14.22 13.09 54.41
N GLU A 122 13.95 12.50 55.58
CA GLU A 122 12.86 11.57 55.84
C GLU A 122 11.52 12.34 55.83
N ILE A 123 10.40 11.65 55.60
CA ILE A 123 9.21 11.69 56.46
C ILE A 123 8.24 10.58 56.01
N GLU A 124 7.94 9.69 56.97
CA GLU A 124 6.83 8.74 56.97
C GLU A 124 5.49 9.44 57.25
N SER A 125 4.40 8.83 56.74
CA SER A 125 3.04 8.81 57.28
C SER A 125 2.27 10.15 57.46
N ALA A 126 1.10 10.25 56.83
CA ALA A 126 -0.17 10.56 57.50
C ALA A 126 -1.31 10.71 56.48
N ILE A 127 -2.32 9.85 56.65
CA ILE A 127 -3.70 10.10 56.26
C ILE A 127 -4.18 11.38 56.97
N SER A 128 -4.99 12.23 56.31
CA SER A 128 -6.25 12.82 56.82
C SER A 128 -6.52 14.24 56.29
N ASN A 129 -7.79 14.43 55.88
CA ASN A 129 -8.60 15.66 55.88
C ASN A 129 -8.69 16.55 54.63
N HIS A 130 -9.76 16.24 53.88
CA HIS A 130 -10.69 17.12 53.17
C HIS A 130 -10.71 18.62 53.50
N THR A 131 -10.93 19.43 52.45
CA THR A 131 -11.99 20.46 52.25
C THR A 131 -11.60 21.30 50.99
N GLU A 132 -12.43 21.78 50.06
CA GLU A 132 -13.81 21.61 49.57
C GLU A 132 -13.91 22.48 48.26
N HIS A 133 -14.42 21.90 47.16
CA HIS A 133 -15.32 22.43 46.08
C HIS A 133 -15.15 23.82 45.38
N PRO A 134 -15.80 24.08 44.20
CA PRO A 134 -16.11 23.21 43.05
C PRO A 134 -15.97 23.91 41.65
N SER A 135 -15.74 23.15 40.57
CA SER A 135 -16.15 23.55 39.22
C SER A 135 -17.28 22.62 38.72
N ARG A 136 -18.41 23.25 38.39
CA ARG A 136 -19.61 22.64 37.79
C ARG A 136 -19.36 22.37 36.31
N PHE A 137 -19.65 21.17 35.81
CA PHE A 137 -20.65 20.86 34.76
C PHE A 137 -20.55 19.35 34.38
N PRO A 138 -21.66 18.57 34.47
CA PRO A 138 -21.64 17.11 34.27
C PRO A 138 -22.29 16.68 32.94
N TYR A 139 -21.67 15.80 32.16
CA TYR A 139 -22.29 14.88 31.17
C TYR A 139 -21.17 13.92 30.71
N GLY A 140 -21.24 12.59 30.70
CA GLY A 140 -22.24 11.57 30.97
C GLY A 140 -21.64 10.26 30.40
N GLU A 141 -21.49 9.24 31.23
CA GLU A 141 -20.72 8.00 31.01
C GLU A 141 -21.35 7.04 29.98
N TYR A 142 -20.50 6.36 29.19
CA TYR A 142 -20.72 4.96 28.81
C TYR A 142 -19.36 4.23 28.75
N SER A 143 -19.25 3.18 29.57
CA SER A 143 -18.05 2.40 29.85
C SER A 143 -17.87 1.24 28.86
N PHE A 144 -16.72 1.19 28.20
CA PHE A 144 -16.13 -0.09 27.79
C PHE A 144 -15.30 -0.58 28.98
N GLU A 145 -15.86 -1.49 29.79
CA GLU A 145 -15.15 -2.16 30.88
C GLU A 145 -14.10 -3.11 30.31
N ASN A 146 -12.94 -2.54 29.99
CA ASN A 146 -11.59 -3.10 30.12
C ASN A 146 -10.60 -1.99 29.73
N GLN A 147 -10.49 -0.97 30.57
CA GLN A 147 -9.54 0.13 30.35
C GLN A 147 -8.43 0.07 31.39
N HIS A 148 -7.20 -0.16 30.91
CA HIS A 148 -6.02 0.27 31.64
C HIS A 148 -6.14 1.81 31.83
N PRO A 149 -6.02 2.37 33.05
CA PRO A 149 -6.31 3.79 33.34
C PRO A 149 -5.56 4.78 32.45
N PHE A 150 -4.37 4.40 31.98
CA PHE A 150 -3.46 5.20 31.17
C PHE A 150 -4.02 5.63 29.80
N TYR A 151 -4.83 4.81 29.14
CA TYR A 151 -5.32 5.11 27.78
C TYR A 151 -6.48 6.11 27.75
N SER A 152 -7.14 6.34 28.89
CA SER A 152 -8.27 7.28 29.00
C SER A 152 -7.82 8.75 28.96
N GLU A 153 -6.59 9.04 29.38
CA GLU A 153 -6.04 10.40 29.52
C GLU A 153 -5.41 10.95 28.22
N MET A 154 -5.22 10.11 27.18
CA MET A 154 -4.47 10.47 25.97
C MET A 154 -5.34 10.73 24.71
N LYS A 155 -6.66 10.68 24.81
CA LYS A 155 -7.54 10.82 23.62
C LYS A 155 -7.59 12.26 23.11
N GLN A 156 -7.22 12.47 21.86
CA GLN A 156 -7.40 13.75 21.18
C GLN A 156 -8.87 13.96 20.77
N SER A 157 -9.44 15.14 21.03
CA SER A 157 -10.77 15.50 20.54
C SER A 157 -10.70 15.94 19.07
N LEU A 158 -11.30 15.16 18.17
CA LEU A 158 -11.39 15.47 16.75
C LEU A 158 -12.54 16.46 16.47
N PRO A 159 -12.47 17.24 15.36
CA PRO A 159 -13.64 17.96 14.85
C PRO A 159 -14.81 16.98 14.67
N ASN A 160 -15.96 17.29 15.24
CA ASN A 160 -17.11 16.40 15.25
C ASN A 160 -17.93 16.59 13.95
N ASP A 161 -17.41 16.08 12.83
CA ASP A 161 -18.06 16.05 11.51
C ASP A 161 -18.85 14.73 11.30
N LEU A 162 -19.38 14.15 12.38
CA LEU A 162 -20.10 12.87 12.35
C LEU A 162 -21.25 12.88 11.34
N VAL A 163 -21.27 11.85 10.50
CA VAL A 163 -22.31 11.62 9.50
C VAL A 163 -23.33 10.66 10.09
N LYS A 164 -24.64 10.99 10.08
CA LYS A 164 -25.66 9.99 10.41
C LYS A 164 -26.01 9.18 9.14
N PRO A 165 -26.07 7.84 9.18
CA PRO A 165 -26.21 7.00 10.38
C PRO A 165 -24.92 6.26 10.78
N THR A 166 -23.73 6.84 10.62
CA THR A 166 -22.45 6.13 10.90
C THR A 166 -22.29 5.68 12.35
N GLU A 167 -23.14 6.13 13.27
CA GLU A 167 -23.27 5.56 14.62
C GLU A 167 -23.67 4.08 14.63
N LYS A 168 -24.17 3.55 13.52
CA LYS A 168 -24.49 2.13 13.36
C LYS A 168 -23.41 1.35 12.62
N TYR A 169 -22.30 2.00 12.25
CA TYR A 169 -21.19 1.37 11.54
C TYR A 169 -20.06 1.10 12.51
N PHE A 170 -19.36 -0.02 12.33
CA PHE A 170 -18.08 -0.26 12.97
C PHE A 170 -16.98 -0.32 11.93
N VAL A 171 -16.03 0.60 12.02
CA VAL A 171 -14.93 0.74 11.07
C VAL A 171 -13.67 0.08 11.60
N MET A 172 -13.15 -0.91 10.90
CA MET A 172 -11.91 -1.59 11.25
C MET A 172 -10.80 -1.10 10.32
N LEU A 173 -9.80 -0.41 10.87
CA LEU A 173 -8.60 -0.06 10.11
C LEU A 173 -7.51 -1.07 10.42
N LYS A 174 -7.12 -1.85 9.41
CA LYS A 174 -6.04 -2.83 9.46
C LYS A 174 -4.75 -2.19 8.93
N GLU A 175 -3.64 -2.42 9.62
CA GLU A 175 -2.33 -2.04 9.11
C GLU A 175 -1.23 -2.99 9.62
N GLY A 176 -0.05 -2.98 8.98
CA GLY A 176 1.14 -3.63 9.53
C GLY A 176 1.85 -2.73 10.54
N SER A 177 2.45 -3.29 11.59
CA SER A 177 3.24 -2.51 12.56
C SER A 177 4.40 -1.76 11.91
N THR A 178 4.90 -2.24 10.77
CA THR A 178 5.95 -1.58 9.98
C THR A 178 5.49 -0.30 9.28
N SER A 179 4.20 -0.17 8.97
CA SER A 179 3.66 0.95 8.17
C SER A 179 2.69 1.85 8.95
N ILE A 180 2.23 1.41 10.11
CA ILE A 180 1.18 2.07 10.90
C ILE A 180 1.48 3.54 11.19
N TRP A 181 2.73 3.88 11.49
CA TRP A 181 3.16 5.25 11.82
C TRP A 181 3.13 6.21 10.64
N SER A 182 3.24 5.70 9.41
CA SER A 182 3.21 6.51 8.19
C SER A 182 1.81 6.67 7.59
N ARG A 183 0.90 5.73 7.88
CA ARG A 183 -0.42 5.63 7.21
C ARG A 183 -1.59 6.01 8.10
N VAL A 184 -1.61 5.55 9.36
CA VAL A 184 -2.77 5.69 10.25
C VAL A 184 -2.97 7.09 10.84
N PRO A 185 -1.93 7.89 11.16
CA PRO A 185 -2.13 9.22 11.75
C PRO A 185 -3.05 10.14 10.94
N MET A 186 -3.03 10.06 9.60
CA MET A 186 -3.89 10.87 8.75
C MET A 186 -5.37 10.54 8.95
N HIS A 187 -5.71 9.26 9.15
CA HIS A 187 -7.08 8.83 9.40
C HIS A 187 -7.64 9.35 10.73
N LEU A 188 -6.78 9.54 11.74
CA LEU A 188 -7.19 10.18 13.00
C LEU A 188 -7.64 11.62 12.74
N LEU A 189 -6.97 12.36 11.85
CA LEU A 189 -7.34 13.75 11.54
C LEU A 189 -8.52 13.86 10.56
N THR A 190 -8.73 12.84 9.73
CA THR A 190 -9.69 12.86 8.61
C THR A 190 -10.81 11.84 8.79
N THR A 191 -10.62 10.58 8.40
CA THR A 191 -11.60 9.50 8.36
C THR A 191 -12.39 9.33 9.65
N PHE A 192 -11.71 9.33 10.80
CA PHE A 192 -12.34 9.09 12.10
C PHE A 192 -13.05 10.32 12.70
N SER A 193 -12.99 11.48 12.04
CA SER A 193 -13.86 12.62 12.37
C SER A 193 -15.32 12.39 11.96
N LYS A 194 -15.57 11.50 11.00
CA LYS A 194 -16.88 11.24 10.38
C LYS A 194 -17.59 9.98 10.89
N VAL A 195 -16.90 9.13 11.65
CA VAL A 195 -17.44 7.86 12.18
C VAL A 195 -17.27 7.77 13.69
N LYS A 196 -18.25 7.17 14.36
CA LYS A 196 -18.27 7.10 15.83
C LYS A 196 -17.55 5.87 16.39
N HIS A 197 -17.70 4.72 15.75
CA HIS A 197 -17.17 3.46 16.24
C HIS A 197 -16.13 2.91 15.28
N PHE A 198 -14.90 2.76 15.78
CA PHE A 198 -13.81 2.20 15.02
C PHE A 198 -12.83 1.42 15.91
N GLY A 199 -12.05 0.55 15.29
CA GLY A 199 -10.93 -0.15 15.91
C GLY A 199 -9.69 -0.09 15.02
N LEU A 200 -8.52 0.00 15.65
CA LEU A 200 -7.21 -0.06 14.97
C LEU A 200 -6.61 -1.44 15.20
N TYR A 201 -6.19 -2.11 14.12
CA TYR A 201 -5.75 -3.49 14.14
C TYR A 201 -4.38 -3.64 13.50
N SER A 202 -3.51 -4.40 14.15
CA SER A 202 -2.14 -4.63 13.71
C SER A 202 -1.63 -6.02 14.13
N ASP A 203 -0.37 -6.30 13.83
CA ASP A 203 0.40 -7.48 14.28
C ASP A 203 1.26 -7.19 15.52
N ILE A 204 1.23 -5.96 16.05
CA ILE A 204 1.80 -5.58 17.35
C ILE A 204 0.80 -4.71 18.11
N GLU A 205 0.70 -4.95 19.41
CA GLU A 205 -0.09 -4.13 20.33
C GLU A 205 0.62 -2.81 20.61
N THR A 206 -0.07 -1.69 20.41
CA THR A 206 0.48 -0.35 20.66
C THR A 206 -0.66 0.64 20.93
N SER A 207 -0.35 1.93 20.96
CA SER A 207 -1.35 2.99 20.95
C SER A 207 -0.95 4.10 20.00
N LEU A 208 -1.95 4.66 19.31
CA LEU A 208 -1.77 5.74 18.36
C LEU A 208 -2.83 6.81 18.59
N GLY A 209 -2.41 8.05 18.82
CA GLY A 209 -3.32 9.18 19.06
C GLY A 209 -4.31 9.01 20.23
N GLY A 210 -3.92 8.23 21.24
CA GLY A 210 -4.79 7.88 22.38
C GLY A 210 -5.73 6.71 22.14
N TYR A 211 -5.66 6.05 20.99
CA TYR A 211 -6.46 4.86 20.66
C TYR A 211 -5.60 3.59 20.75
N PRO A 212 -6.14 2.50 21.32
CA PRO A 212 -5.46 1.21 21.33
C PRO A 212 -5.36 0.66 19.90
N VAL A 213 -4.21 0.10 19.58
CA VAL A 213 -3.99 -0.71 18.39
C VAL A 213 -3.90 -2.15 18.85
N HIS A 214 -4.85 -2.97 18.39
CA HIS A 214 -4.98 -4.35 18.82
C HIS A 214 -4.07 -5.26 18.00
N ASP A 215 -3.18 -6.00 18.67
CA ASP A 215 -2.56 -7.18 18.07
C ASP A 215 -3.64 -8.24 17.86
N ILE A 216 -3.99 -8.43 16.59
CA ILE A 216 -5.09 -9.30 16.20
C ILE A 216 -4.66 -10.75 16.02
N LEU A 217 -3.35 -11.01 16.06
CA LEU A 217 -2.75 -12.32 15.85
C LEU A 217 -2.34 -13.00 17.15
N LYS A 218 -2.29 -12.28 18.29
CA LYS A 218 -1.88 -12.82 19.61
C LYS A 218 -2.59 -14.10 20.06
N ASN A 219 -3.81 -14.34 19.59
CA ASN A 219 -4.63 -15.51 19.94
C ASN A 219 -4.65 -16.61 18.84
N SER A 220 -3.72 -16.56 17.88
CA SER A 220 -3.54 -17.62 16.88
C SER A 220 -3.18 -18.96 17.54
N THR A 221 -3.53 -20.08 16.90
CA THR A 221 -3.18 -21.39 17.46
C THR A 221 -1.67 -21.57 17.61
N LYS A 222 -1.27 -22.46 18.53
CA LYS A 222 0.14 -22.82 18.71
C LYS A 222 0.80 -23.32 17.42
N VAL A 223 0.05 -24.10 16.62
CA VAL A 223 0.53 -24.61 15.34
C VAL A 223 0.90 -23.45 14.41
N LEU A 224 0.01 -22.47 14.29
CA LEU A 224 0.24 -21.30 13.45
C LEU A 224 1.38 -20.41 13.99
N MET A 225 1.42 -20.21 15.31
CA MET A 225 2.47 -19.43 16.00
C MET A 225 3.87 -20.04 15.87
N GLU A 226 3.99 -21.34 15.59
CA GLU A 226 5.25 -22.06 15.37
C GLU A 226 5.62 -22.17 13.88
N ASP A 227 4.68 -21.88 12.97
CA ASP A 227 4.89 -21.94 11.52
C ASP A 227 5.90 -20.89 11.04
N ALA A 228 6.53 -21.16 9.89
CA ALA A 228 7.46 -20.23 9.24
C ALA A 228 6.77 -18.92 8.79
N ALA A 229 5.47 -18.94 8.50
CA ALA A 229 4.68 -17.76 8.17
C ALA A 229 4.62 -16.70 9.28
N PHE A 230 4.91 -17.11 10.52
CA PHE A 230 4.92 -16.24 11.70
C PHE A 230 6.34 -15.83 12.14
N ASN A 231 7.38 -16.10 11.32
CA ASN A 231 8.75 -15.67 11.62
C ASN A 231 8.84 -14.15 11.84
N ASP A 232 8.28 -13.36 10.92
CA ASP A 232 8.31 -11.90 11.00
C ASP A 232 7.51 -11.41 12.22
N TYR A 233 6.32 -11.96 12.46
CA TYR A 233 5.52 -11.68 13.67
C TYR A 233 6.30 -11.92 14.97
N ARG A 234 6.98 -13.07 15.09
CA ARG A 234 7.80 -13.41 16.28
C ARG A 234 8.97 -12.46 16.44
N LEU A 235 9.65 -12.11 15.35
CA LEU A 235 10.78 -11.17 15.36
C LEU A 235 10.33 -9.76 15.75
N MET A 236 9.25 -9.27 15.15
CA MET A 236 8.65 -7.97 15.46
C MET A 236 8.25 -7.89 16.94
N ASN A 237 7.59 -8.93 17.48
CA ASN A 237 7.25 -8.99 18.89
C ASN A 237 8.48 -9.05 19.81
N GLN A 238 9.55 -9.75 19.41
CA GLN A 238 10.82 -9.72 20.15
C GLN A 238 11.42 -8.32 20.20
N TRP A 239 11.42 -7.61 19.07
CA TRP A 239 11.93 -6.25 18.95
C TRP A 239 11.11 -5.27 19.78
N HIS A 240 9.78 -5.37 19.70
CA HIS A 240 8.86 -4.57 20.49
C HIS A 240 9.10 -4.74 22.00
N ARG A 241 9.25 -5.99 22.48
CA ARG A 241 9.60 -6.28 23.90
C ARG A 241 10.95 -5.72 24.34
N ASN A 242 11.85 -5.46 23.40
CA ASN A 242 13.15 -4.85 23.65
C ASN A 242 13.16 -3.33 23.38
N HIS A 243 11.97 -2.70 23.28
CA HIS A 243 11.80 -1.27 23.00
C HIS A 243 12.45 -0.79 21.70
N VAL A 244 12.57 -1.66 20.70
CA VAL A 244 13.00 -1.28 19.36
C VAL A 244 11.80 -0.68 18.62
N TYR A 245 11.97 0.55 18.14
CA TYR A 245 10.98 1.22 17.31
C TYR A 245 11.00 0.62 15.89
N ILE A 246 9.84 0.16 15.42
CA ILE A 246 9.67 -0.50 14.12
C ILE A 246 8.93 0.47 13.20
N ASP A 247 9.68 1.11 12.31
CA ASP A 247 9.14 2.00 11.28
C ASP A 247 10.05 1.92 10.07
N VAL A 248 9.62 1.15 9.05
CA VAL A 248 10.44 0.94 7.85
C VAL A 248 10.50 2.19 6.97
N ALA A 249 9.62 3.18 7.19
CA ALA A 249 9.61 4.41 6.43
C ALA A 249 10.66 5.41 6.94
N THR A 250 11.04 5.34 8.22
CA THR A 250 11.97 6.29 8.85
C THR A 250 13.29 5.69 9.29
N HIS A 251 13.41 4.36 9.36
CA HIS A 251 14.63 3.67 9.76
C HIS A 251 15.28 2.91 8.59
N ASP A 252 16.59 3.10 8.43
CA ASP A 252 17.47 2.25 7.61
C ASP A 252 17.62 0.86 8.25
N LEU A 253 16.52 0.12 8.31
CA LEU A 253 16.56 -1.30 8.58
C LEU A 253 17.27 -1.97 7.40
N PRO A 254 18.13 -2.98 7.63
CA PRO A 254 18.73 -3.75 6.55
C PRO A 254 17.65 -4.11 5.53
N ARG A 255 17.88 -3.77 4.25
CA ARG A 255 16.93 -4.12 3.17
C ARG A 255 16.57 -5.58 3.33
N ASN A 256 15.27 -5.88 3.34
CA ASN A 256 14.73 -7.22 3.53
C ASN A 256 14.70 -7.74 4.99
N THR A 257 14.63 -6.87 6.00
CA THR A 257 14.41 -7.30 7.40
C THR A 257 13.04 -7.95 7.59
N PHE A 258 12.00 -7.36 6.99
CA PHE A 258 10.64 -7.92 6.91
C PHE A 258 10.34 -8.13 5.43
N LYS A 259 10.75 -9.29 4.89
CA LYS A 259 10.72 -9.57 3.45
C LYS A 259 9.31 -9.62 2.89
N ASP A 260 8.37 -10.12 3.69
CA ASP A 260 7.05 -10.51 3.24
C ASP A 260 5.98 -10.04 4.23
N GLY A 261 5.80 -8.72 4.38
CA GLY A 261 4.75 -8.17 5.25
C GLY A 261 3.36 -8.79 4.99
N TRP A 262 3.09 -9.16 3.74
CA TRP A 262 1.90 -9.88 3.29
C TRP A 262 1.74 -11.30 3.88
N ASN A 263 2.83 -11.99 4.20
CA ASN A 263 2.81 -13.38 4.64
C ASN A 263 2.13 -13.57 6.00
N THR A 264 2.31 -12.61 6.91
CA THR A 264 1.58 -12.57 8.18
C THR A 264 0.25 -11.81 8.04
N ASP A 265 0.18 -10.79 7.17
CA ASP A 265 -1.04 -9.98 6.99
C ASP A 265 -2.28 -10.79 6.59
N ARG A 266 -2.11 -11.85 5.78
CA ARG A 266 -3.20 -12.75 5.36
C ARG A 266 -3.97 -13.41 6.52
N PHE A 267 -3.42 -13.44 7.73
CA PHE A 267 -4.09 -14.02 8.90
C PHE A 267 -4.93 -13.02 9.69
N LYS A 268 -4.88 -11.71 9.38
CA LYS A 268 -5.53 -10.68 10.19
C LYS A 268 -7.04 -10.54 9.96
N ASN A 269 -7.54 -10.80 8.75
CA ASN A 269 -8.91 -10.46 8.36
C ASN A 269 -9.99 -11.14 9.22
N LEU A 270 -9.98 -12.48 9.31
CA LEU A 270 -10.98 -13.20 10.11
C LEU A 270 -10.90 -12.90 11.61
N PRO A 271 -9.72 -12.93 12.27
CA PRO A 271 -9.61 -12.55 13.67
C PRO A 271 -10.03 -11.09 13.93
N MET A 272 -9.77 -10.16 13.00
CA MET A 272 -10.22 -8.77 13.08
C MET A 272 -11.74 -8.66 13.09
N LEU A 273 -12.41 -9.32 12.16
CA LEU A 273 -13.87 -9.37 12.12
C LEU A 273 -14.44 -10.03 13.38
N ALA A 274 -13.82 -11.11 13.86
CA ALA A 274 -14.20 -11.78 15.11
C ALA A 274 -14.07 -10.84 16.32
N HIS A 275 -12.98 -10.08 16.41
CA HIS A 275 -12.81 -9.09 17.49
C HIS A 275 -13.85 -7.97 17.38
N ALA A 276 -14.13 -7.46 16.18
CA ALA A 276 -15.17 -6.47 15.96
C ALA A 276 -16.55 -6.99 16.39
N TRP A 277 -16.90 -8.23 16.00
CA TRP A 277 -18.17 -8.86 16.38
C TRP A 277 -18.37 -8.90 17.90
N LYS A 278 -17.33 -9.31 18.65
CA LYS A 278 -17.36 -9.41 20.11
C LYS A 278 -17.47 -8.06 20.83
N ASN A 279 -16.86 -7.02 20.27
CA ASN A 279 -16.63 -5.75 20.98
C ASN A 279 -17.52 -4.61 20.46
N THR A 280 -18.49 -4.90 19.60
CA THR A 280 -19.40 -3.89 19.06
C THR A 280 -20.76 -3.91 19.76
N PRO A 281 -21.46 -2.77 19.84
CA PRO A 281 -22.84 -2.74 20.29
C PRO A 281 -23.72 -3.62 19.39
N SER A 282 -24.75 -4.25 19.98
CA SER A 282 -25.75 -5.03 19.23
C SER A 282 -26.54 -4.21 18.20
N THR A 283 -26.50 -2.87 18.29
CA THR A 283 -27.10 -1.94 17.32
C THR A 283 -26.26 -1.74 16.06
N THR A 284 -25.06 -2.33 15.97
CA THR A 284 -24.20 -2.25 14.79
C THR A 284 -24.89 -2.97 13.62
N GLU A 285 -24.99 -2.29 12.49
CA GLU A 285 -25.64 -2.78 11.26
C GLU A 285 -24.60 -3.19 10.21
N TRP A 286 -23.48 -2.47 10.16
CA TRP A 286 -22.47 -2.62 9.11
C TRP A 286 -21.06 -2.68 9.69
N TYR A 287 -20.31 -3.68 9.25
CA TYR A 287 -18.92 -3.91 9.60
C TYR A 287 -18.08 -3.59 8.38
N ILE A 288 -17.29 -2.53 8.46
CA ILE A 288 -16.55 -1.98 7.33
C ILE A 288 -15.08 -2.07 7.66
N PHE A 289 -14.29 -2.84 6.91
CA PHE A 289 -12.83 -2.83 7.09
C PHE A 289 -12.10 -2.21 5.91
N MET A 290 -10.97 -1.58 6.21
CA MET A 290 -10.13 -0.84 5.28
C MET A 290 -8.66 -0.94 5.69
N ASP A 291 -7.75 -0.75 4.73
CA ASP A 291 -6.32 -0.60 4.99
C ASP A 291 -5.95 0.88 5.21
N GLY A 292 -4.79 1.16 5.79
CA GLY A 292 -4.32 2.53 6.08
C GLY A 292 -3.98 3.39 4.84
N ASP A 293 -4.09 2.84 3.64
CA ASP A 293 -3.98 3.53 2.35
C ASP A 293 -5.31 3.52 1.57
N THR A 294 -6.43 3.52 2.30
CA THR A 294 -7.78 3.49 1.74
C THR A 294 -8.54 4.75 2.14
N PHE A 295 -9.20 5.42 1.20
CA PHE A 295 -10.11 6.52 1.50
C PHE A 295 -11.56 6.10 1.32
N ILE A 296 -12.46 6.58 2.19
CA ILE A 296 -13.91 6.34 2.11
C ILE A 296 -14.65 7.68 2.20
N PHE A 297 -15.49 7.96 1.20
CA PHE A 297 -16.52 9.00 1.29
C PHE A 297 -17.65 8.51 2.19
N TRP A 298 -17.64 8.87 3.48
CA TRP A 298 -18.60 8.35 4.45
C TRP A 298 -20.04 8.77 4.18
N ASP A 299 -20.26 9.96 3.63
CA ASP A 299 -21.60 10.41 3.25
C ASP A 299 -22.13 9.57 2.06
N ASN A 300 -21.27 9.25 1.10
CA ASN A 300 -21.62 8.35 0.00
C ASN A 300 -21.78 6.89 0.44
N MET A 301 -20.98 6.42 1.39
CA MET A 301 -21.13 5.11 2.01
C MET A 301 -22.51 5.01 2.70
N ALA A 302 -22.91 6.06 3.43
CA ALA A 302 -24.22 6.12 4.05
C ALA A 302 -25.36 6.08 3.04
N TYR A 303 -25.27 6.87 1.97
CA TYR A 303 -26.22 6.83 0.87
C TYR A 303 -26.28 5.43 0.22
N PHE A 304 -25.15 4.82 -0.08
CA PHE A 304 -25.05 3.49 -0.69
C PHE A 304 -25.72 2.40 0.17
N LEU A 305 -25.37 2.34 1.46
CA LEU A 305 -25.89 1.30 2.37
C LEU A 305 -27.36 1.52 2.75
N SER A 306 -27.91 2.73 2.57
CA SER A 306 -29.33 3.01 2.81
C SER A 306 -30.29 2.21 1.92
N ALA A 307 -29.79 1.68 0.80
CA ALA A 307 -30.56 0.87 -0.14
C ALA A 307 -30.66 -0.61 0.24
N TYR A 308 -29.99 -1.04 1.32
CA TYR A 308 -29.86 -2.44 1.70
C TYR A 308 -30.32 -2.67 3.15
N ASP A 309 -30.89 -3.85 3.39
CA ASP A 309 -31.31 -4.26 4.73
C ASP A 309 -30.13 -4.92 5.47
N PRO A 310 -29.60 -4.37 6.58
CA PRO A 310 -28.51 -4.99 7.31
C PRO A 310 -28.86 -6.34 7.94
N ASP A 311 -30.14 -6.69 8.03
CA ASP A 311 -30.63 -8.01 8.48
C ASP A 311 -30.71 -9.04 7.33
N GLU A 312 -30.35 -8.65 6.10
CA GLU A 312 -30.05 -9.55 5.00
C GLU A 312 -28.54 -9.74 4.81
N PRO A 313 -28.08 -10.94 4.38
CA PRO A 313 -26.66 -11.22 4.22
C PRO A 313 -26.09 -10.45 3.02
N HIS A 314 -25.30 -9.41 3.32
CA HIS A 314 -24.63 -8.60 2.32
C HIS A 314 -23.13 -8.59 2.51
N TYR A 315 -22.43 -8.67 1.39
CA TYR A 315 -20.98 -8.62 1.29
C TYR A 315 -20.61 -7.78 0.07
N PHE A 316 -20.03 -6.60 0.31
CA PHE A 316 -19.64 -5.67 -0.74
C PHE A 316 -18.14 -5.41 -0.72
N GLY A 317 -17.57 -5.17 -1.90
CA GLY A 317 -16.20 -4.73 -2.08
C GLY A 317 -15.86 -4.56 -3.55
N SER A 318 -14.61 -4.24 -3.85
CA SER A 318 -14.10 -4.32 -5.22
C SER A 318 -13.85 -5.78 -5.57
N GLU A 319 -14.64 -6.33 -6.48
CA GLU A 319 -14.56 -7.74 -6.87
C GLU A 319 -13.23 -8.06 -7.57
N THR A 320 -12.57 -9.14 -7.15
CA THR A 320 -11.32 -9.61 -7.74
C THR A 320 -11.19 -11.14 -7.67
N GLY A 321 -10.27 -11.67 -8.49
CA GLY A 321 -9.88 -13.07 -8.52
C GLY A 321 -10.93 -14.02 -9.10
N TYR A 322 -10.52 -15.26 -9.37
CA TYR A 322 -11.37 -16.29 -9.99
C TYR A 322 -12.54 -16.75 -9.12
N LEU A 323 -12.39 -16.65 -7.79
CA LEU A 323 -13.45 -17.01 -6.86
C LEU A 323 -14.39 -15.83 -6.55
N PHE A 324 -14.19 -14.65 -7.15
CA PHE A 324 -14.98 -13.44 -6.91
C PHE A 324 -15.10 -13.12 -5.42
N PHE A 325 -14.09 -12.45 -4.88
CA PHE A 325 -14.07 -11.97 -3.49
C PHE A 325 -13.73 -10.48 -3.46
N ALA A 326 -13.99 -9.83 -2.32
CA ALA A 326 -13.69 -8.41 -2.16
C ALA A 326 -12.18 -8.24 -1.95
N HIS A 327 -11.55 -7.42 -2.78
CA HIS A 327 -10.17 -7.00 -2.58
C HIS A 327 -10.04 -6.27 -1.22
N GLY A 328 -9.19 -6.80 -0.34
CA GLY A 328 -9.16 -6.42 1.08
C GLY A 328 -8.85 -4.94 1.33
N GLY A 329 -7.97 -4.35 0.52
CA GLY A 329 -7.60 -2.94 0.63
C GLY A 329 -8.63 -1.97 0.05
N SER A 330 -9.60 -2.42 -0.74
CA SER A 330 -10.55 -1.52 -1.41
C SER A 330 -11.62 -0.91 -0.51
N GLY A 331 -11.67 -1.34 0.75
CA GLY A 331 -12.85 -1.21 1.59
C GLY A 331 -13.79 -2.39 1.36
N VAL A 332 -14.13 -3.07 2.46
CA VAL A 332 -15.00 -4.24 2.46
C VAL A 332 -16.13 -4.02 3.45
N VAL A 333 -17.36 -4.30 3.04
CA VAL A 333 -18.56 -4.11 3.87
C VAL A 333 -19.26 -5.45 4.07
N VAL A 334 -19.53 -5.78 5.34
CA VAL A 334 -20.24 -6.99 5.76
C VAL A 334 -21.43 -6.59 6.63
N SER A 335 -22.63 -7.08 6.30
CA SER A 335 -23.83 -6.78 7.09
C SER A 335 -23.85 -7.54 8.43
N ARG A 336 -24.65 -7.06 9.39
CA ARG A 336 -24.93 -7.77 10.64
C ARG A 336 -25.39 -9.20 10.40
N ALA A 337 -26.25 -9.45 9.44
CA ALA A 337 -26.70 -10.82 9.13
C ALA A 337 -25.56 -11.71 8.62
N ALA A 338 -24.66 -11.18 7.80
CA ALA A 338 -23.49 -11.93 7.34
C ALA A 338 -22.51 -12.23 8.49
N MET A 339 -22.28 -11.27 9.38
CA MET A 339 -21.49 -11.50 10.61
C MET A 339 -22.13 -12.54 11.52
N THR A 340 -23.45 -12.49 11.68
CA THR A 340 -24.23 -13.49 12.45
C THR A 340 -24.10 -14.88 11.85
N ALA A 341 -24.09 -15.01 10.51
CA ALA A 341 -23.92 -16.28 9.83
C ALA A 341 -22.51 -16.86 10.01
N LEU A 342 -21.49 -16.00 10.06
CA LEU A 342 -20.11 -16.42 10.31
C LEU A 342 -19.90 -16.84 11.77
N PHE A 343 -20.28 -15.98 12.72
CA PHE A 343 -19.85 -16.07 14.12
C PHE A 343 -20.93 -16.50 15.11
N GLY A 344 -22.17 -16.69 14.64
CA GLY A 344 -23.31 -17.00 15.49
C GLY A 344 -24.01 -15.76 16.05
N LYS A 345 -25.20 -15.98 16.63
CA LYS A 345 -26.07 -14.90 17.15
C LYS A 345 -25.60 -14.29 18.47
N ASP A 346 -24.88 -15.06 19.28
CA ASP A 346 -24.36 -14.59 20.55
C ASP A 346 -22.98 -13.98 20.34
N HIS A 347 -22.88 -12.65 20.49
CA HIS A 347 -21.63 -11.91 20.34
C HIS A 347 -20.60 -12.25 21.44
N HIS A 348 -21.03 -12.91 22.52
CA HIS A 348 -20.19 -13.25 23.67
C HIS A 348 -19.83 -14.74 23.74
N ASP A 349 -20.26 -15.56 22.77
CA ASP A 349 -19.83 -16.96 22.68
C ASP A 349 -18.40 -17.04 22.09
N GLU A 350 -17.42 -16.73 22.94
CA GLU A 350 -16.01 -16.73 22.53
C GLU A 350 -15.56 -18.10 22.01
N ALA A 351 -16.14 -19.19 22.50
CA ALA A 351 -15.79 -20.53 22.06
C ALA A 351 -16.20 -20.75 20.60
N VAL A 352 -17.43 -20.39 20.23
CA VAL A 352 -17.91 -20.47 18.84
C VAL A 352 -17.10 -19.53 17.93
N ILE A 353 -16.89 -18.29 18.36
CA ILE A 353 -16.19 -17.30 17.54
C ILE A 353 -14.74 -17.70 17.28
N ASN A 354 -14.02 -18.15 18.32
CA ASN A 354 -12.64 -18.61 18.17
C ASN A 354 -12.56 -19.90 17.35
N ALA A 355 -13.52 -20.82 17.50
CA ALA A 355 -13.57 -22.05 16.70
C ALA A 355 -13.71 -21.74 15.20
N VAL A 356 -14.52 -20.74 14.84
CA VAL A 356 -14.63 -20.27 13.44
C VAL A 356 -13.27 -19.77 12.95
N VAL A 357 -12.64 -18.83 13.66
CA VAL A 357 -11.33 -18.29 13.26
C VAL A 357 -10.28 -19.39 13.10
N HIS A 358 -10.14 -20.27 14.10
CA HIS A 358 -9.16 -21.35 14.11
C HIS A 358 -9.40 -22.38 13.00
N SER A 359 -10.65 -22.60 12.59
CA SER A 359 -10.98 -23.54 11.50
C SER A 359 -10.43 -23.12 10.13
N TYR A 360 -10.13 -21.84 9.93
CA TYR A 360 -9.59 -21.30 8.68
C TYR A 360 -8.07 -21.08 8.69
N GLU A 361 -7.39 -21.22 9.83
CA GLU A 361 -5.95 -20.93 9.95
C GLU A 361 -5.09 -21.82 9.02
N GLU A 362 -5.33 -23.13 8.99
CA GLU A 362 -4.55 -24.04 8.15
C GLU A 362 -4.82 -23.81 6.64
N ALA A 363 -6.06 -23.49 6.28
CA ALA A 363 -6.40 -23.14 4.91
C ALA A 363 -5.71 -21.83 4.49
N THR A 364 -5.55 -20.89 5.42
CA THR A 364 -4.87 -19.61 5.19
C THR A 364 -3.39 -19.80 4.88
N LEU A 365 -2.72 -20.78 5.50
CA LEU A 365 -1.32 -21.13 5.16
C LEU A 365 -1.13 -21.47 3.67
N LYS A 366 -2.15 -22.07 3.04
CA LYS A 366 -2.15 -22.52 1.64
C LYS A 366 -2.73 -21.47 0.67
N THR A 367 -3.14 -20.32 1.19
CA THR A 367 -3.82 -19.26 0.43
C THR A 367 -2.91 -18.04 0.33
N CYS A 368 -2.96 -17.32 -0.80
CA CYS A 368 -2.13 -16.13 -1.00
C CYS A 368 -2.47 -14.99 -0.05
N CYS A 369 -3.76 -14.85 0.28
CA CYS A 369 -4.34 -13.58 0.66
C CYS A 369 -5.45 -13.77 1.69
N GLY A 370 -5.54 -12.87 2.68
CA GLY A 370 -6.51 -12.97 3.77
C GLY A 370 -7.93 -12.58 3.37
N ASP A 371 -8.08 -11.77 2.34
CA ASP A 371 -9.34 -11.34 1.75
C ASP A 371 -10.00 -12.47 0.93
N LEU A 372 -9.19 -13.25 0.23
CA LEU A 372 -9.62 -14.52 -0.37
C LEU A 372 -10.13 -15.50 0.70
N MET A 373 -9.46 -15.57 1.86
CA MET A 373 -9.93 -16.42 2.96
C MET A 373 -11.26 -15.95 3.55
N LEU A 374 -11.42 -14.63 3.75
CA LEU A 374 -12.71 -14.07 4.16
C LEU A 374 -13.82 -14.38 3.16
N GLY A 375 -13.56 -14.19 1.86
CA GLY A 375 -14.50 -14.53 0.79
C GLY A 375 -14.88 -16.02 0.80
N SER A 376 -13.92 -16.90 1.09
CA SER A 376 -14.16 -18.34 1.23
C SER A 376 -15.03 -18.65 2.45
N ALA A 377 -14.74 -18.04 3.61
CA ALA A 377 -15.53 -18.24 4.82
C ALA A 377 -16.99 -17.75 4.67
N LEU A 378 -17.21 -16.64 3.97
CA LEU A 378 -18.55 -16.14 3.65
C LEU A 378 -19.27 -17.07 2.65
N ARG A 379 -18.55 -17.58 1.64
CA ARG A 379 -19.11 -18.54 0.69
C ARG A 379 -19.54 -19.85 1.34
N ASP A 380 -18.82 -20.33 2.35
CA ASP A 380 -19.22 -21.50 3.14
C ASP A 380 -20.54 -21.28 3.90
N LYS A 381 -21.02 -20.03 3.97
CA LYS A 381 -22.33 -19.63 4.51
C LYS A 381 -23.33 -19.23 3.42
N ASP A 382 -23.07 -19.59 2.17
CA ASP A 382 -23.87 -19.22 1.00
C ASP A 382 -23.94 -17.70 0.75
N ILE A 383 -22.96 -16.94 1.22
CA ILE A 383 -22.86 -15.48 1.03
C ILE A 383 -21.80 -15.19 -0.03
N SER A 384 -22.23 -14.73 -1.20
CA SER A 384 -21.34 -14.29 -2.28
C SER A 384 -21.19 -12.77 -2.30
N ILE A 385 -20.09 -12.29 -2.86
CA ILE A 385 -19.90 -10.85 -3.07
C ILE A 385 -21.00 -10.32 -4.00
N THR A 386 -21.52 -9.14 -3.67
CA THR A 386 -22.41 -8.38 -4.54
C THR A 386 -21.60 -7.39 -5.36
N HIS A 387 -21.63 -7.56 -6.68
CA HIS A 387 -20.93 -6.67 -7.62
C HIS A 387 -21.41 -5.22 -7.50
N THR A 388 -20.47 -4.27 -7.50
CA THR A 388 -20.76 -2.83 -7.44
C THR A 388 -19.64 -2.02 -8.10
N ASN A 389 -19.98 -0.98 -8.87
CA ASN A 389 -19.01 0.00 -9.39
C ASN A 389 -18.70 1.11 -8.38
N ARG A 390 -19.17 1.02 -7.14
CA ARG A 390 -19.06 2.12 -6.15
C ARG A 390 -17.80 2.02 -5.30
N ILE A 391 -17.32 0.81 -5.04
CA ILE A 391 -16.12 0.53 -4.25
C ILE A 391 -14.97 0.28 -5.21
N GLN A 392 -13.91 1.09 -5.14
CA GLN A 392 -12.77 1.02 -6.07
C GLN A 392 -11.55 0.37 -5.41
N GLY A 393 -10.79 -0.42 -6.17
CA GLY A 393 -9.46 -0.88 -5.79
C GLY A 393 -8.34 0.03 -6.26
N GLU A 394 -8.69 1.07 -7.01
CA GLU A 394 -7.79 2.04 -7.58
C GLU A 394 -7.78 3.34 -6.76
N VAL A 395 -6.63 4.01 -6.80
CA VAL A 395 -6.49 5.42 -6.44
C VAL A 395 -7.16 6.26 -7.53
N LEU A 396 -7.53 7.51 -7.22
CA LEU A 396 -8.25 8.41 -8.13
C LEU A 396 -7.70 8.41 -9.57
N ALA A 397 -6.37 8.47 -9.75
CA ALA A 397 -5.79 8.51 -11.09
C ALA A 397 -5.96 7.20 -11.87
N GLY A 398 -6.13 6.06 -11.18
CA GLY A 398 -6.34 4.74 -11.77
C GLY A 398 -7.79 4.39 -12.07
N ILE A 399 -8.75 5.21 -11.63
CA ILE A 399 -10.18 4.96 -11.86
C ILE A 399 -10.52 5.00 -13.34
N ARG A 400 -11.40 4.08 -13.74
CA ARG A 400 -11.98 4.02 -15.09
C ARG A 400 -13.22 4.91 -15.17
N PHE A 401 -13.10 6.05 -15.84
CA PHE A 401 -14.24 6.87 -16.22
C PHE A 401 -14.88 6.30 -17.48
N LYS A 402 -15.93 5.49 -17.29
CA LYS A 402 -16.65 4.75 -18.33
C LYS A 402 -18.13 5.09 -18.34
N LYS A 403 -18.80 4.81 -19.46
CA LYS A 403 -20.24 5.05 -19.66
C LYS A 403 -21.10 4.47 -18.54
N ASP A 404 -20.85 3.22 -18.15
CA ASP A 404 -21.74 2.50 -17.21
C ASP A 404 -21.67 3.00 -15.76
N SER A 405 -20.56 3.60 -15.34
CA SER A 405 -20.39 4.12 -13.97
C SER A 405 -20.38 5.64 -13.90
N TRP A 406 -20.55 6.36 -15.02
CA TRP A 406 -20.46 7.82 -15.08
C TRP A 406 -21.37 8.51 -14.05
N CYS A 407 -22.59 7.98 -13.91
CA CYS A 407 -23.61 8.46 -12.98
C CYS A 407 -23.69 7.66 -11.67
N ASP A 408 -22.80 6.70 -11.45
CA ASP A 408 -22.76 5.94 -10.20
C ASP A 408 -22.06 6.74 -9.10
N PRO A 409 -22.58 6.70 -7.85
CA PRO A 409 -21.85 7.16 -6.68
C PRO A 409 -20.50 6.44 -6.56
N ILE A 410 -19.49 7.17 -6.13
CA ILE A 410 -18.18 6.58 -5.79
C ILE A 410 -17.98 6.62 -4.28
N VAL A 411 -17.53 5.53 -3.69
CA VAL A 411 -17.50 5.33 -2.24
C VAL A 411 -16.08 5.23 -1.72
N THR A 412 -15.18 4.52 -2.41
CA THR A 412 -13.82 4.29 -1.93
C THR A 412 -12.76 4.54 -2.98
N PHE A 413 -11.53 4.75 -2.49
CA PHE A 413 -10.29 4.64 -3.25
C PHE A 413 -9.28 3.85 -2.44
N HIS A 414 -8.35 3.19 -3.11
CA HIS A 414 -7.28 2.43 -2.45
C HIS A 414 -5.91 2.75 -3.07
N GLN A 415 -4.82 2.36 -2.41
CA GLN A 415 -3.46 2.78 -2.73
C GLN A 415 -3.26 4.30 -2.62
N CYS A 416 -4.00 4.92 -1.70
CA CYS A 416 -3.94 6.35 -1.42
C CYS A 416 -2.69 6.67 -0.62
N THR A 417 -2.00 7.74 -1.02
CA THR A 417 -1.06 8.41 -0.13
C THR A 417 -1.82 9.17 0.96
N THR A 418 -1.11 9.60 2.02
CA THR A 418 -1.70 10.49 3.03
C THR A 418 -2.13 11.84 2.44
N TRP A 419 -1.51 12.28 1.35
CA TRP A 419 -1.95 13.46 0.59
C TRP A 419 -3.29 13.20 -0.09
N ASP A 420 -3.45 12.05 -0.77
CA ASP A 420 -4.73 11.70 -1.42
C ASP A 420 -5.88 11.65 -0.41
N ILE A 421 -5.65 11.07 0.78
CA ILE A 421 -6.64 10.99 1.87
C ILE A 421 -7.09 12.39 2.30
N GLU A 422 -6.15 13.31 2.56
CA GLU A 422 -6.48 14.68 2.96
C GLU A 422 -7.25 15.42 1.85
N GLN A 423 -6.77 15.33 0.61
CA GLN A 423 -7.41 15.99 -0.52
C GLN A 423 -8.84 15.50 -0.76
N MET A 424 -9.09 14.19 -0.66
CA MET A 424 -10.43 13.64 -0.82
C MET A 424 -11.34 13.97 0.37
N TRP A 425 -10.79 14.03 1.59
CA TRP A 425 -11.51 14.48 2.78
C TRP A 425 -11.98 15.93 2.65
N GLU A 426 -11.10 16.84 2.22
CA GLU A 426 -11.45 18.24 1.97
C GLU A 426 -12.48 18.37 0.84
N TYR A 427 -12.33 17.57 -0.23
CA TYR A 427 -13.27 17.55 -1.35
C TYR A 427 -14.69 17.17 -0.90
N GLU A 428 -14.84 16.09 -0.10
CA GLU A 428 -16.15 15.68 0.42
C GLU A 428 -16.83 16.80 1.21
N ARG A 429 -16.06 17.47 2.08
CA ARG A 429 -16.55 18.57 2.92
C ARG A 429 -16.98 19.76 2.07
N ALA A 430 -16.15 20.19 1.12
CA ALA A 430 -16.47 21.31 0.25
C ALA A 430 -17.69 21.00 -0.64
N PHE A 431 -17.78 19.77 -1.16
CA PHE A 431 -18.92 19.31 -1.95
C PHE A 431 -20.21 19.36 -1.13
N ASN A 432 -20.20 18.83 0.09
CA ASN A 432 -21.38 18.82 0.96
C ASN A 432 -21.79 20.22 1.43
N LEU A 433 -20.85 21.12 1.69
CA LEU A 433 -21.15 22.52 2.00
C LEU A 433 -21.89 23.22 0.85
N LYS A 434 -21.56 22.87 -0.40
CA LYS A 434 -22.16 23.46 -1.59
C LYS A 434 -23.49 22.82 -1.97
N HIS A 435 -23.59 21.49 -1.88
CA HIS A 435 -24.70 20.73 -2.46
C HIS A 435 -25.67 20.14 -1.43
N ASN A 436 -25.18 19.82 -0.22
CA ASN A 436 -25.93 19.04 0.77
C ASN A 436 -26.01 19.76 2.12
N LYS A 437 -25.96 21.10 2.14
CA LYS A 437 -25.97 21.87 3.39
C LYS A 437 -27.24 21.60 4.20
N GLY A 438 -27.08 20.93 5.34
CA GLY A 438 -28.18 20.56 6.24
C GLY A 438 -29.04 19.38 5.74
N ILE A 439 -28.59 18.66 4.72
CA ILE A 439 -29.25 17.47 4.16
C ILE A 439 -28.55 16.23 4.70
N ASN A 440 -29.32 15.26 5.20
CA ASN A 440 -28.76 13.99 5.65
C ASN A 440 -28.54 13.04 4.45
N PRO A 441 -27.50 12.19 4.43
CA PRO A 441 -27.30 11.21 3.35
C PRO A 441 -28.45 10.23 3.10
N LEU A 442 -29.34 10.05 4.07
CA LEU A 442 -30.54 9.22 3.95
C LEU A 442 -31.74 9.98 3.37
N ASP A 443 -31.67 11.30 3.24
CA ASP A 443 -32.76 12.10 2.69
C ASP A 443 -32.86 11.91 1.18
N LYS A 444 -34.10 11.88 0.65
CA LYS A 444 -34.36 11.66 -0.79
C LYS A 444 -33.74 12.71 -1.73
N ASN A 445 -33.43 13.89 -1.20
CA ASN A 445 -32.83 15.00 -1.93
C ASN A 445 -31.30 15.09 -1.72
N TYR A 446 -30.69 14.15 -1.00
CA TYR A 446 -29.24 14.07 -0.90
C TYR A 446 -28.62 13.82 -2.28
N ARG A 447 -27.56 14.56 -2.58
CA ARG A 447 -26.79 14.40 -3.82
C ARG A 447 -25.45 13.72 -3.50
N PRO A 448 -25.25 12.44 -3.84
CA PRO A 448 -23.93 11.82 -3.68
C PRO A 448 -22.90 12.37 -4.66
N ILE A 449 -21.61 12.23 -4.31
CA ILE A 449 -20.48 12.46 -5.23
C ILE A 449 -20.47 11.34 -6.27
N LEU A 450 -20.47 11.68 -7.55
CA LEU A 450 -20.49 10.72 -8.66
C LEU A 450 -19.11 10.63 -9.35
N HIS A 451 -18.89 9.58 -10.13
CA HIS A 451 -17.67 9.46 -10.94
C HIS A 451 -17.43 10.69 -11.83
N LYS A 452 -18.48 11.23 -12.46
CA LYS A 452 -18.37 12.45 -13.27
C LYS A 452 -17.88 13.68 -12.50
N ASP A 453 -18.19 13.78 -11.21
CA ASP A 453 -17.81 14.94 -10.40
C ASP A 453 -16.29 14.95 -10.22
N LEU A 454 -15.71 13.78 -9.92
CA LEU A 454 -14.26 13.60 -9.86
C LEU A 454 -13.58 13.81 -11.21
N TYR A 455 -14.19 13.34 -12.30
CA TYR A 455 -13.66 13.61 -13.63
C TYR A 455 -13.56 15.11 -13.90
N HIS A 456 -14.65 15.86 -13.68
CA HIS A 456 -14.67 17.30 -13.91
C HIS A 456 -13.69 18.06 -13.01
N ASP A 457 -13.57 17.63 -11.75
CA ASP A 457 -12.82 18.40 -10.77
C ASP A 457 -11.32 18.06 -10.73
N PHE A 458 -10.93 16.83 -11.07
CA PHE A 458 -9.54 16.35 -10.93
C PHE A 458 -8.88 15.88 -12.23
N VAL A 459 -9.64 15.59 -13.29
CA VAL A 459 -9.09 14.97 -14.51
C VAL A 459 -9.19 15.88 -15.72
N LEU A 460 -10.40 16.34 -16.03
CA LEU A 460 -10.68 17.16 -17.21
C LEU A 460 -9.78 18.42 -17.34
N PRO A 461 -9.44 19.16 -16.26
CA PRO A 461 -8.52 20.29 -16.36
C PRO A 461 -7.12 19.95 -16.89
N PHE A 462 -6.73 18.67 -16.86
CA PHE A 462 -5.39 18.20 -17.23
C PHE A 462 -5.39 17.34 -18.50
N VAL A 463 -6.56 17.04 -19.07
CA VAL A 463 -6.69 16.21 -20.27
C VAL A 463 -6.95 17.10 -21.48
N ASN A 464 -5.93 17.28 -22.35
CA ASN A 464 -6.01 18.14 -23.54
C ASN A 464 -6.04 17.36 -24.87
N GLY A 465 -6.22 16.03 -24.82
CA GLY A 465 -6.25 15.16 -26.00
C GLY A 465 -4.91 14.95 -26.70
N SER A 466 -3.82 15.53 -26.18
CA SER A 466 -2.50 15.36 -26.76
C SER A 466 -1.85 14.06 -26.30
N GLN A 467 -0.92 13.57 -27.12
CA GLN A 467 0.01 12.51 -26.74
C GLN A 467 0.94 13.00 -25.63
N VAL A 468 1.04 12.24 -24.53
CA VAL A 468 1.92 12.52 -23.40
C VAL A 468 2.97 11.42 -23.27
N ARG A 469 4.23 11.79 -23.46
CA ARG A 469 5.39 10.90 -23.29
C ARG A 469 5.79 10.85 -21.81
N GLY A 470 6.21 9.68 -21.34
CA GLY A 470 6.59 9.46 -19.94
C GLY A 470 5.39 9.40 -18.99
N TRP A 471 4.20 9.09 -19.51
CA TRP A 471 2.96 9.03 -18.74
C TRP A 471 2.25 7.71 -19.00
N ASP A 472 1.92 6.98 -17.94
CA ASP A 472 1.20 5.71 -18.01
C ASP A 472 -0.24 5.90 -17.52
N ASN A 473 -1.19 5.91 -18.46
CA ASN A 473 -2.62 5.96 -18.18
C ASN A 473 -3.24 4.59 -17.83
N LEU A 474 -2.43 3.54 -17.65
CA LEU A 474 -2.85 2.21 -17.20
C LEU A 474 -3.93 1.56 -18.09
N ILE A 475 -3.95 1.89 -19.38
CA ILE A 475 -4.88 1.29 -20.33
C ILE A 475 -4.44 -0.13 -20.67
N GLU A 476 -5.39 -1.06 -20.57
CA GLU A 476 -5.17 -2.50 -20.67
C GLU A 476 -6.36 -3.27 -21.28
N HIS A 477 -7.37 -2.58 -21.83
CA HIS A 477 -8.63 -3.19 -22.25
C HIS A 477 -8.50 -4.08 -23.49
N ILE A 478 -8.24 -3.49 -24.67
CA ILE A 478 -7.79 -4.25 -25.84
C ILE A 478 -6.29 -4.07 -25.91
N LYS A 479 -5.53 -5.13 -25.68
CA LYS A 479 -4.07 -5.13 -25.62
C LYS A 479 -3.47 -6.01 -26.70
N MET A 480 -2.47 -5.48 -27.38
CA MET A 480 -1.73 -6.13 -28.46
C MET A 480 -0.24 -5.84 -28.27
N SER A 481 0.63 -6.82 -28.52
CA SER A 481 2.07 -6.70 -28.30
C SER A 481 2.85 -7.46 -29.38
N SER A 482 4.14 -7.16 -29.48
CA SER A 482 5.07 -7.87 -30.37
C SER A 482 5.27 -9.35 -30.04
N THR A 483 4.77 -9.79 -28.89
CA THR A 483 4.86 -11.15 -28.36
C THR A 483 3.49 -11.84 -28.31
N THR A 484 2.39 -11.13 -28.54
CA THR A 484 1.06 -11.75 -28.54
C THR A 484 0.87 -12.52 -29.84
N ASP A 485 0.38 -13.75 -29.70
CA ASP A 485 0.10 -14.65 -30.81
C ASP A 485 -1.16 -14.20 -31.57
N GLU A 486 -1.21 -14.38 -32.89
CA GLU A 486 -2.32 -13.98 -33.78
C GLU A 486 -3.70 -14.49 -33.30
N SER A 487 -3.71 -15.55 -32.48
CA SER A 487 -4.89 -16.10 -31.82
C SER A 487 -5.64 -15.13 -30.90
N THR A 488 -4.94 -14.20 -30.25
CA THR A 488 -5.55 -13.20 -29.35
C THR A 488 -6.38 -12.19 -30.13
N VAL A 489 -5.85 -11.76 -31.28
CA VAL A 489 -6.53 -10.92 -32.26
C VAL A 489 -7.80 -11.59 -32.78
N VAL A 490 -7.70 -12.87 -33.15
CA VAL A 490 -8.85 -13.65 -33.65
C VAL A 490 -9.94 -13.75 -32.58
N SER A 491 -9.58 -13.86 -31.30
CA SER A 491 -10.54 -13.88 -30.20
C SER A 491 -11.29 -12.54 -30.04
N TYR A 492 -10.61 -11.39 -30.19
CA TYR A 492 -11.29 -10.08 -30.16
C TYR A 492 -12.19 -9.87 -31.38
N LYS A 493 -11.76 -10.30 -32.57
CA LYS A 493 -12.58 -10.24 -33.80
C LYS A 493 -13.86 -11.07 -33.69
N ALA A 494 -13.82 -12.16 -32.94
CA ALA A 494 -14.95 -13.05 -32.74
C ALA A 494 -15.93 -12.60 -31.63
N ASP A 495 -15.52 -11.65 -30.78
CA ASP A 495 -16.35 -11.12 -29.69
C ASP A 495 -17.30 -10.03 -30.23
N PRO A 496 -18.63 -10.19 -30.10
CA PRO A 496 -19.61 -9.21 -30.55
C PRO A 496 -19.44 -7.82 -29.96
N ASN A 497 -18.80 -7.68 -28.80
CA ASN A 497 -18.55 -6.40 -28.16
C ASN A 497 -17.50 -5.55 -28.90
N TYR A 498 -16.69 -6.16 -29.78
CA TYR A 498 -15.65 -5.47 -30.55
C TYR A 498 -15.92 -5.49 -32.07
N SER A 499 -17.15 -5.82 -32.48
CA SER A 499 -17.55 -5.88 -33.88
C SER A 499 -17.66 -4.50 -34.56
N SER A 500 -17.63 -3.41 -33.78
CA SER A 500 -17.69 -2.02 -34.26
C SER A 500 -16.35 -1.53 -34.84
N TYR A 501 -15.31 -2.35 -34.81
CA TYR A 501 -13.99 -2.00 -35.32
C TYR A 501 -13.91 -2.10 -36.85
N GLU A 502 -13.64 -0.97 -37.50
CA GLU A 502 -13.39 -0.90 -38.93
C GLU A 502 -11.92 -1.24 -39.19
N ASN A 503 -11.64 -2.37 -39.88
CA ASN A 503 -10.31 -2.83 -40.34
C ASN A 503 -9.54 -3.84 -39.47
N TRP A 504 -10.22 -4.83 -38.87
CA TRP A 504 -9.53 -5.99 -38.27
C TRP A 504 -8.57 -6.70 -39.23
N ASP A 505 -8.76 -6.61 -40.54
CA ASP A 505 -7.97 -7.37 -41.52
C ASP A 505 -6.74 -6.61 -42.08
N ASP A 506 -6.54 -5.34 -41.71
CA ASP A 506 -5.37 -4.55 -42.13
C ASP A 506 -4.22 -4.63 -41.11
N PHE A 507 -3.81 -5.86 -40.79
CA PHE A 507 -2.65 -6.18 -39.95
C PHE A 507 -1.29 -5.81 -40.59
N ALA A 508 -1.28 -5.14 -41.75
CA ALA A 508 -0.07 -4.62 -42.35
C ALA A 508 0.59 -3.54 -41.45
N HIS A 509 -0.20 -2.85 -40.63
CA HIS A 509 0.26 -1.90 -39.62
C HIS A 509 0.12 -2.54 -38.23
N ARG A 510 1.22 -3.00 -37.66
CA ARG A 510 1.24 -3.61 -36.33
C ARG A 510 0.96 -2.54 -35.28
N PRO A 511 -0.18 -2.51 -34.57
CA PRO A 511 -0.51 -1.35 -33.71
C PRO A 511 0.49 -1.10 -32.57
N TRP A 512 1.26 -2.12 -32.20
CA TRP A 512 2.34 -2.01 -31.22
C TRP A 512 3.67 -1.50 -31.80
N SER A 513 3.83 -1.31 -33.12
CA SER A 513 5.13 -0.91 -33.69
C SER A 513 5.56 0.51 -33.31
N SER A 514 4.61 1.41 -33.08
CA SER A 514 4.89 2.77 -32.63
C SER A 514 3.69 3.36 -31.88
N ALA A 515 3.92 4.46 -31.16
CA ALA A 515 2.83 5.22 -30.56
C ALA A 515 1.84 5.76 -31.59
N ASP A 516 2.32 6.20 -32.76
CA ASP A 516 1.47 6.71 -33.84
C ASP A 516 0.57 5.60 -34.41
N ASP A 517 1.09 4.37 -34.54
CA ASP A 517 0.29 3.20 -34.98
C ASP A 517 -0.77 2.84 -33.93
N CYS A 518 -0.43 2.94 -32.64
CA CYS A 518 -1.38 2.70 -31.55
C CYS A 518 -2.48 3.76 -31.49
N GLU A 519 -2.12 5.03 -31.72
CA GLU A 519 -3.08 6.12 -31.85
C GLU A 519 -3.99 5.92 -33.07
N ALA A 520 -3.43 5.53 -34.22
CA ALA A 520 -4.19 5.23 -35.43
C ALA A 520 -5.21 4.10 -35.20
N LEU A 521 -4.81 3.06 -34.46
CA LEU A 521 -5.71 2.01 -34.00
C LEU A 521 -6.87 2.60 -33.17
N CYS A 522 -6.57 3.41 -32.15
CA CYS A 522 -7.62 4.08 -31.37
C CYS A 522 -8.51 4.98 -32.24
N LYS A 523 -7.97 5.65 -33.25
CA LYS A 523 -8.74 6.49 -34.19
C LYS A 523 -9.74 5.66 -35.00
N SER A 524 -9.34 4.47 -35.47
CA SER A 524 -10.21 3.56 -36.25
C SER A 524 -11.35 2.94 -35.44
N TRP A 525 -11.20 2.80 -34.12
CA TRP A 525 -12.29 2.34 -33.26
C TRP A 525 -13.13 3.52 -32.77
N SER A 526 -14.40 3.60 -33.17
CA SER A 526 -15.28 4.73 -32.83
C SER A 526 -15.49 4.93 -31.32
N GLU A 527 -15.44 3.85 -30.53
CA GLU A 527 -15.62 3.90 -29.08
C GLU A 527 -14.35 4.24 -28.30
N CYS A 528 -13.16 4.20 -28.92
CA CYS A 528 -11.91 4.44 -28.20
C CYS A 528 -11.82 5.86 -27.64
N VAL A 529 -11.67 5.96 -26.31
CA VAL A 529 -11.49 7.22 -25.57
C VAL A 529 -10.04 7.43 -25.16
N SER A 530 -9.28 6.37 -24.91
CA SER A 530 -7.88 6.48 -24.51
C SER A 530 -7.03 5.31 -25.00
N TRP A 531 -5.73 5.55 -25.13
CA TRP A 531 -4.77 4.57 -25.61
C TRP A 531 -3.42 4.73 -24.91
N ARG A 532 -2.62 3.67 -24.98
CA ARG A 532 -1.28 3.59 -24.41
C ARG A 532 -0.38 2.76 -25.32
N TRP A 533 0.80 3.29 -25.61
CA TRP A 533 1.88 2.54 -26.21
C TRP A 533 3.04 2.42 -25.22
N MET A 534 3.68 1.27 -25.17
CA MET A 534 4.89 1.08 -24.37
C MET A 534 5.93 0.20 -25.05
N SER A 535 7.20 0.49 -24.74
CA SER A 535 8.35 -0.36 -25.07
C SER A 535 9.05 -0.77 -23.78
N ARG A 536 9.22 -2.08 -23.60
CA ARG A 536 9.92 -2.67 -22.46
C ARG A 536 11.16 -3.43 -22.93
N ILE A 537 12.33 -3.01 -22.50
CA ILE A 537 13.55 -3.79 -22.64
C ILE A 537 13.57 -4.84 -21.53
N LYS A 538 13.47 -6.11 -21.89
CA LYS A 538 13.69 -7.21 -20.95
C LYS A 538 15.16 -7.22 -20.56
N THR A 539 15.45 -7.44 -19.28
CA THR A 539 16.78 -7.44 -18.67
C THR A 539 17.74 -8.49 -19.26
N ASP A 540 17.23 -9.35 -20.12
CA ASP A 540 17.94 -10.47 -20.70
C ASP A 540 18.41 -10.06 -22.10
N PHE A 541 19.72 -9.87 -22.28
CA PHE A 541 20.40 -9.36 -23.49
C PHE A 541 20.11 -10.13 -24.80
N GLU A 542 19.27 -11.17 -24.77
CA GLU A 542 18.92 -12.02 -25.91
C GLU A 542 17.51 -11.77 -26.45
N THR A 543 16.69 -10.90 -25.83
CA THR A 543 15.30 -10.65 -26.25
C THR A 543 15.11 -9.24 -26.82
N LEU A 544 14.41 -9.14 -27.97
CA LEU A 544 13.99 -7.85 -28.53
C LEU A 544 13.08 -7.11 -27.54
N PRO A 545 13.07 -5.76 -27.53
CA PRO A 545 12.15 -5.00 -26.70
C PRO A 545 10.71 -5.44 -26.97
N GLU A 546 9.97 -5.76 -25.91
CA GLU A 546 8.55 -6.04 -26.01
C GLU A 546 7.82 -4.72 -26.18
N THR A 547 7.15 -4.55 -27.31
CA THR A 547 6.32 -3.38 -27.58
C THR A 547 4.86 -3.75 -27.45
N GLU A 548 4.06 -2.84 -26.92
CA GLU A 548 2.67 -3.08 -26.60
C GLU A 548 1.84 -1.83 -26.90
N CYS A 549 0.67 -2.04 -27.49
CA CYS A 549 -0.39 -1.06 -27.65
C CYS A 549 -1.62 -1.53 -26.88
N ALA A 550 -2.26 -0.61 -26.18
CA ALA A 550 -3.54 -0.83 -25.51
C ALA A 550 -4.51 0.32 -25.81
N ILE A 551 -5.77 0.00 -26.06
CA ILE A 551 -6.85 0.97 -26.31
C ILE A 551 -8.06 0.67 -25.42
N ALA A 552 -8.85 1.68 -25.07
CA ALA A 552 -10.03 1.52 -24.21
C ALA A 552 -11.17 2.50 -24.54
N PRO A 553 -12.43 2.11 -24.27
CA PRO A 553 -13.61 2.96 -24.41
C PRO A 553 -13.88 3.82 -23.15
N TYR A 554 -12.89 3.89 -22.26
CA TYR A 554 -12.94 4.65 -21.01
C TYR A 554 -11.68 5.48 -20.87
N LEU A 555 -11.71 6.44 -19.96
CA LEU A 555 -10.53 7.24 -19.59
C LEU A 555 -9.98 6.78 -18.25
N ARG A 556 -8.65 6.71 -18.15
CA ARG A 556 -7.90 6.64 -16.89
C ARG A 556 -6.90 7.80 -16.90
N PHE A 557 -6.72 8.47 -15.77
CA PHE A 557 -5.82 9.62 -15.72
C PHE A 557 -4.36 9.15 -15.74
N GLY A 558 -3.99 8.25 -14.85
CA GLY A 558 -2.64 7.67 -14.79
C GLY A 558 -1.65 8.47 -13.97
N PHE A 559 -0.38 8.11 -14.14
CA PHE A 559 0.75 8.67 -13.39
C PHE A 559 1.95 8.91 -14.30
N PRO A 560 2.90 9.75 -13.88
CA PRO A 560 4.22 9.77 -14.49
C PRO A 560 4.82 8.36 -14.45
N SER A 561 5.26 7.85 -15.61
CA SER A 561 5.98 6.59 -15.66
C SER A 561 7.34 6.79 -15.02
N GLU A 562 7.70 5.99 -14.02
CA GLU A 562 9.09 5.92 -13.55
C GLU A 562 9.95 5.45 -14.73
N VAL A 563 10.76 6.35 -15.29
CA VAL A 563 11.77 6.02 -16.29
C VAL A 563 12.88 5.27 -15.56
N HIS A 564 12.63 4.01 -15.18
CA HIS A 564 13.71 3.16 -14.76
C HIS A 564 14.63 2.98 -15.97
N ASN A 565 15.90 3.29 -15.75
CA ASN A 565 17.03 3.05 -16.65
C ASN A 565 16.86 1.74 -17.44
N PHE A 566 17.49 1.66 -18.62
CA PHE A 566 17.40 0.57 -19.61
C PHE A 566 16.42 0.80 -20.77
N GLY A 567 16.01 2.03 -21.10
CA GLY A 567 15.35 2.33 -22.38
C GLY A 567 13.87 1.97 -22.49
N ASN A 568 13.19 1.80 -21.34
CA ASN A 568 11.73 1.65 -21.31
C ASN A 568 11.06 3.00 -21.64
N GLU A 569 9.98 2.95 -22.41
CA GLU A 569 9.21 4.12 -22.79
C GLU A 569 7.72 3.86 -22.67
N VAL A 570 6.97 4.84 -22.15
CA VAL A 570 5.51 4.82 -22.14
C VAL A 570 5.00 6.12 -22.74
N ILE A 571 4.06 6.00 -23.66
CA ILE A 571 3.35 7.11 -24.28
C ILE A 571 1.86 6.83 -24.12
N SER A 572 1.12 7.81 -23.64
CA SER A 572 -0.34 7.73 -23.50
C SER A 572 -1.01 8.82 -24.31
N GLY A 573 -2.24 8.57 -24.75
CA GLY A 573 -3.08 9.58 -25.37
C GLY A 573 -4.55 9.41 -25.02
N THR A 574 -5.30 10.48 -25.21
CA THR A 574 -6.73 10.54 -24.92
C THR A 574 -7.46 11.25 -26.04
N ARG A 575 -8.75 10.97 -26.16
CA ARG A 575 -9.67 11.59 -27.11
C ARG A 575 -10.84 12.20 -26.34
N PRO A 576 -10.60 13.28 -25.57
CA PRO A 576 -11.60 13.87 -24.70
C PRO A 576 -12.86 14.30 -25.46
N GLU A 577 -12.75 14.64 -26.75
CA GLU A 577 -13.89 14.97 -27.61
C GLU A 577 -14.89 13.81 -27.74
N ARG A 578 -14.41 12.55 -27.73
CA ARG A 578 -15.29 11.36 -27.78
C ARG A 578 -15.99 11.13 -26.45
N LEU A 579 -15.28 11.38 -25.34
CA LEU A 579 -15.90 11.34 -24.02
C LEU A 579 -16.94 12.47 -23.86
N GLN A 580 -16.65 13.67 -24.35
CA GLN A 580 -17.57 14.80 -24.38
C GLN A 580 -18.82 14.53 -25.24
N ALA A 581 -18.68 13.92 -26.41
CA ALA A 581 -19.83 13.54 -27.24
C ALA A 581 -20.75 12.54 -26.51
N ASN A 582 -20.16 11.63 -25.71
CA ASN A 582 -20.93 10.70 -24.88
C ASN A 582 -21.59 11.38 -23.68
N ARG A 583 -21.03 12.47 -23.15
CA ARG A 583 -21.60 13.20 -21.98
C ARG A 583 -23.02 13.70 -22.21
N GLN A 584 -23.38 14.07 -23.43
CA GLN A 584 -24.76 14.48 -23.76
C GLN A 584 -25.79 13.36 -23.57
N GLN A 585 -25.35 12.09 -23.59
CA GLN A 585 -26.21 10.92 -23.43
C GLN A 585 -26.47 10.57 -21.96
N PHE A 586 -25.75 11.17 -21.02
CA PHE A 586 -25.85 10.85 -19.61
C PHE A 586 -26.79 11.84 -18.91
N GLU A 587 -28.00 11.40 -18.54
CA GLU A 587 -29.02 12.28 -17.90
C GLU A 587 -28.51 13.02 -16.66
N CYS A 588 -27.55 12.43 -15.94
CA CYS A 588 -26.95 13.06 -14.75
C CYS A 588 -25.94 14.16 -15.10
N ASP A 589 -25.46 14.26 -16.34
CA ASP A 589 -24.42 15.20 -16.78
C ASP A 589 -25.02 16.57 -17.15
N PRO A 590 -24.44 17.70 -16.72
CA PRO A 590 -24.89 19.03 -17.13
C PRO A 590 -24.96 19.24 -18.65
N LEU A 591 -24.12 18.53 -19.43
CA LEU A 591 -24.15 18.60 -20.90
C LEU A 591 -25.35 17.89 -21.53
N SER A 592 -26.09 17.05 -20.80
CA SER A 592 -27.32 16.45 -21.31
C SER A 592 -28.45 17.48 -21.51
N GLN A 593 -28.38 18.62 -20.82
CA GLN A 593 -29.40 19.67 -20.85
C GLN A 593 -28.97 20.88 -21.69
N THR A 594 -27.79 20.85 -22.32
CA THR A 594 -27.22 21.98 -23.05
C THR A 594 -26.61 21.55 -24.39
N THR A 595 -26.71 22.41 -25.41
CA THR A 595 -26.06 22.19 -26.71
C THR A 595 -24.56 22.48 -26.60
N LEU A 596 -23.70 21.72 -27.28
CA LEU A 596 -22.22 21.89 -27.23
C LEU A 596 -21.77 23.34 -27.53
N GLU A 597 -22.48 24.04 -28.42
CA GLU A 597 -22.22 25.45 -28.76
C GLU A 597 -22.56 26.44 -27.62
N ALA A 598 -23.37 26.04 -26.64
CA ALA A 598 -23.78 26.86 -25.50
C ALA A 598 -22.95 26.57 -24.23
N ALA A 599 -22.05 25.59 -24.26
CA ALA A 599 -21.29 25.11 -23.11
C ALA A 599 -20.08 26.01 -22.73
N ASP A 600 -19.99 27.23 -23.26
CA ASP A 600 -18.83 28.12 -23.03
C ASP A 600 -18.94 28.96 -21.74
N ASN A 601 -17.80 29.10 -21.05
CA ASN A 601 -17.48 29.85 -19.82
C ASN A 601 -18.38 29.74 -18.56
N THR A 602 -19.56 29.12 -18.62
CA THR A 602 -20.47 29.01 -17.46
C THR A 602 -20.38 27.66 -16.74
N LEU A 603 -19.77 26.65 -17.37
CA LEU A 603 -19.36 25.39 -16.76
C LEU A 603 -17.92 25.49 -16.27
N LEU A 604 -17.64 26.38 -15.30
CA LEU A 604 -16.33 26.40 -14.63
C LEU A 604 -16.10 25.03 -13.98
N GLU A 605 -15.25 24.22 -14.59
CA GLU A 605 -14.81 22.88 -14.16
C GLU A 605 -13.54 23.01 -13.30
N GLY A 606 -13.30 22.05 -12.39
CA GLY A 606 -12.19 22.09 -11.45
C GLY A 606 -12.60 22.59 -10.06
N TRP A 607 -12.53 21.74 -9.04
CA TRP A 607 -12.66 22.17 -7.63
C TRP A 607 -11.38 22.86 -7.16
N PHE A 608 -10.22 22.35 -7.58
CA PHE A 608 -8.90 22.89 -7.23
C PHE A 608 -8.66 24.31 -7.77
N TRP A 609 -9.17 24.63 -8.96
CA TRP A 609 -9.05 25.97 -9.57
C TRP A 609 -10.10 26.97 -9.05
N ARG A 610 -11.00 26.54 -8.17
CA ARG A 610 -12.06 27.37 -7.57
C ARG A 610 -11.74 27.86 -6.16
N GLN A 611 -10.56 27.53 -5.61
CA GLN A 611 -10.07 28.07 -4.33
C GLN A 611 -9.36 29.41 -4.50
#